data_AF-A0A916CG57-F1
#
_entry.id   AF-A0A916CG57-F1
#
_cell.length_a   1.000
_cell.length_b   1.000
_cell.length_c   1.000
_cell.angle_alpha   90.00
_cell.angle_beta   90.00
_cell.angle_gamma   90.00
#
_symmetry.space_group_name_H-M   'P 1'
#
loop_
_entity.id
_entity.type
_entity.pdbx_description
1 polymer ?
#
loop_
_entity_poly.entity_id
_entity_poly.type
_entity_poly.pdbx_seq_one_letter_code
_entity_poly.pdbx_strand_id
1 'polypeptide(L)'
;MVENVTSRDRWVMAVVAVIAGILMLTVVPNIFISAMDAVLKGIAVKLSTIPNPDVKAAPQIVTLFFPLWGALSMIAGATLLAIILPLYRGERWARAVAIGMAAIPAIAGAYLSGPIVYFAKNAMPLFLVLMTIGLVPYFVLLLWGRASVGEKVGNFFLFLALGVTAAWSFSNAGSSLRILMSRTDFSALYVFLLGVPVAMIGVIAVIVGIPFLAARTRAGWWLSLVGLLSVTLGNILLYLSGLTSPEFLLGIILGVVFSVVSLTLLLVPKIGGRLGCASIDAKSALFHT
;
A
#
# COMPACT_ATOMS: atom_id res chain seq x y z
N MET A 1 0.08 8.53 -18.36
CA MET A 1 -0.37 7.11 -18.43
C MET A 1 -0.12 6.70 -19.86
N VAL A 2 0.31 5.48 -20.07
CA VAL A 2 0.62 4.95 -21.40
C VAL A 2 -0.66 4.89 -22.26
N GLU A 3 -0.93 5.92 -23.08
CA GLU A 3 -2.22 6.11 -23.76
C GLU A 3 -2.37 5.29 -25.06
N ASN A 4 -1.26 4.84 -25.66
CA ASN A 4 -1.27 4.09 -26.91
C ASN A 4 -1.15 2.59 -26.63
N VAL A 5 -2.30 1.90 -26.61
CA VAL A 5 -2.45 0.47 -26.30
C VAL A 5 -3.03 -0.25 -27.51
N THR A 6 -2.30 -1.21 -28.07
CA THR A 6 -2.77 -2.03 -29.20
C THR A 6 -3.75 -3.12 -28.76
N SER A 7 -4.41 -3.80 -29.71
CA SER A 7 -5.27 -4.95 -29.38
C SER A 7 -4.51 -6.05 -28.62
N ARG A 8 -3.26 -6.32 -29.03
CA ARG A 8 -2.37 -7.28 -28.37
C ARG A 8 -2.06 -6.86 -26.93
N ASP A 9 -1.83 -5.56 -26.70
CA ASP A 9 -1.55 -5.04 -25.36
C ASP A 9 -2.75 -5.19 -24.42
N ARG A 10 -3.97 -4.92 -24.91
CA ARG A 10 -5.20 -5.12 -24.12
C ARG A 10 -5.41 -6.58 -23.76
N TRP A 11 -5.12 -7.49 -24.70
CA TRP A 11 -5.18 -8.93 -24.45
C TRP A 11 -4.19 -9.35 -23.35
N VAL A 12 -2.93 -8.90 -23.41
CA VAL A 12 -1.93 -9.20 -22.36
C VAL A 12 -2.40 -8.70 -21.00
N MET A 13 -2.88 -7.46 -20.90
CA MET A 13 -3.38 -6.91 -19.64
C MET A 13 -4.57 -7.70 -19.09
N ALA A 14 -5.51 -8.12 -19.95
CA ALA A 14 -6.65 -8.95 -19.55
C ALA A 14 -6.20 -10.32 -19.02
N VAL A 15 -5.27 -11.01 -19.71
CA VAL A 15 -4.72 -12.30 -19.28
C VAL A 15 -4.01 -12.18 -17.93
N VAL A 16 -3.21 -11.13 -17.76
CA VAL A 16 -2.52 -10.86 -16.49
C VAL A 16 -3.52 -10.63 -15.35
N ALA A 17 -4.58 -9.87 -15.59
CA ALA A 17 -5.64 -9.65 -14.60
C ALA A 17 -6.39 -10.95 -14.26
N VAL A 18 -6.66 -11.83 -15.23
CA VAL A 18 -7.26 -13.15 -15.00
C VAL A 18 -6.37 -14.01 -14.09
N ILE A 19 -5.11 -14.17 -14.46
CA ILE A 19 -4.16 -15.00 -13.70
C ILE A 19 -4.03 -14.47 -12.27
N ALA A 20 -3.84 -13.15 -12.13
CA ALA A 20 -3.74 -12.50 -10.83
C ALA A 20 -5.02 -12.68 -9.99
N GLY A 21 -6.20 -12.50 -10.60
CA GLY A 21 -7.49 -12.69 -9.94
C GLY A 21 -7.68 -14.12 -9.42
N ILE A 22 -7.34 -15.13 -10.22
CA ILE A 22 -7.40 -16.54 -9.81
C ILE A 22 -6.44 -16.82 -8.65
N LEU A 23 -5.19 -16.35 -8.73
CA LEU A 23 -4.21 -16.54 -7.66
C LEU A 23 -4.65 -15.87 -6.36
N MET A 24 -5.24 -14.67 -6.43
CA MET A 24 -5.77 -13.95 -5.27
C MET A 24 -6.95 -14.65 -4.60
N LEU A 25 -7.75 -15.41 -5.35
CA LEU A 25 -8.89 -16.16 -4.79
C LEU A 25 -8.50 -17.55 -4.28
N THR A 26 -7.44 -18.15 -4.82
CA THR A 26 -7.10 -19.57 -4.55
C THR A 26 -5.83 -19.76 -3.72
N VAL A 27 -4.80 -18.96 -3.97
CA VAL A 27 -3.48 -19.10 -3.33
C VAL A 27 -3.35 -18.16 -2.13
N VAL A 28 -3.74 -16.90 -2.30
CA VAL A 28 -3.57 -15.87 -1.27
C VAL A 28 -4.26 -16.21 0.07
N PRO A 29 -5.49 -16.74 0.14
CA PRO A 29 -6.13 -17.08 1.42
C PRO A 29 -5.29 -18.09 2.23
N ASN A 30 -4.73 -19.10 1.55
CA ASN A 30 -3.88 -20.11 2.18
C ASN A 30 -2.57 -19.53 2.69
N ILE A 31 -2.00 -18.55 1.98
CA ILE A 31 -0.81 -17.83 2.45
C ILE A 31 -1.12 -17.07 3.73
N PHE A 32 -2.24 -16.35 3.82
CA PHE A 32 -2.60 -15.61 5.04
C PHE A 32 -2.84 -16.53 6.23
N ILE A 33 -3.55 -17.65 6.04
CA ILE A 33 -3.77 -18.64 7.09
C ILE A 33 -2.42 -19.19 7.60
N SER A 34 -1.54 -19.60 6.68
CA SER A 34 -0.23 -20.16 7.01
C SER A 34 0.68 -19.14 7.69
N ALA A 35 0.68 -17.89 7.21
CA ALA A 35 1.46 -16.81 7.79
C ALA A 35 0.97 -16.45 9.19
N MET A 36 -0.35 -16.40 9.38
CA MET A 36 -0.97 -16.12 10.68
C MET A 36 -0.62 -17.21 11.69
N ASP A 37 -0.78 -18.49 11.33
CA ASP A 37 -0.42 -19.63 12.20
C ASP A 37 1.06 -19.60 12.59
N ALA A 38 1.95 -19.38 11.62
CA ALA A 38 3.39 -19.30 11.87
C ALA A 38 3.75 -18.14 12.82
N VAL A 39 3.16 -16.97 12.62
CA VAL A 39 3.41 -15.79 13.46
C VAL A 39 2.84 -15.99 14.86
N LEU A 40 1.63 -16.53 15.01
CA LEU A 40 1.01 -16.78 16.32
C LEU A 40 1.79 -17.81 17.13
N LYS A 41 2.28 -18.88 16.50
CA LYS A 41 3.20 -19.85 17.13
C LYS A 41 4.49 -19.17 17.59
N GLY A 42 5.08 -18.32 16.74
CA GLY A 42 6.26 -17.53 17.08
C GLY A 42 6.05 -16.56 18.24
N ILE A 43 4.87 -15.91 18.30
CA ILE A 43 4.48 -15.05 19.43
C ILE A 43 4.38 -15.86 20.72
N ALA A 44 3.72 -17.02 20.70
CA ALA A 44 3.57 -17.87 21.89
C ALA A 44 4.93 -18.27 22.50
N VAL A 45 5.90 -18.62 21.66
CA VAL A 45 7.28 -18.93 22.09
C VAL A 45 7.98 -17.71 22.68
N LYS A 46 7.82 -16.52 22.09
CA LYS A 46 8.43 -15.29 22.65
C LYS A 46 7.81 -14.89 23.99
N LEU A 47 6.49 -15.02 24.13
CA LEU A 47 5.80 -14.68 25.39
C LEU A 47 6.19 -15.60 26.54
N SER A 48 6.55 -16.85 26.27
CA SER A 48 7.01 -17.79 27.31
C SER A 48 8.48 -17.62 27.68
N THR A 49 9.28 -16.94 26.85
CA THR A 49 10.74 -16.84 27.01
C THR A 49 11.23 -15.45 27.41
N ILE A 50 10.50 -14.39 27.05
CA ILE A 50 10.85 -13.01 27.35
C ILE A 50 9.62 -12.30 27.92
N PRO A 51 9.66 -11.81 29.18
CA PRO A 51 8.62 -10.94 29.72
C PRO A 51 8.75 -9.54 29.09
N ASN A 52 8.41 -9.44 27.79
CA ASN A 52 8.33 -8.16 27.09
C ASN A 52 6.86 -7.72 27.04
N PRO A 53 6.46 -6.67 27.79
CA PRO A 53 5.09 -6.19 27.78
C PRO A 53 4.62 -5.76 26.38
N ASP A 54 5.51 -5.22 25.54
CA ASP A 54 5.17 -4.69 24.21
C ASP A 54 4.71 -5.75 23.20
N VAL A 55 4.91 -7.03 23.50
CA VAL A 55 4.53 -8.17 22.65
C VAL A 55 3.19 -8.77 23.08
N LYS A 56 2.67 -8.41 24.26
CA LYS A 56 1.45 -9.02 24.84
C LYS A 56 0.22 -8.86 23.96
N ALA A 57 0.06 -7.69 23.32
CA ALA A 57 -1.04 -7.44 22.39
C ALA A 57 -0.76 -7.91 20.94
N ALA A 58 0.41 -8.51 20.65
CA ALA A 58 0.74 -8.96 19.29
C ALA A 58 -0.30 -9.93 18.69
N PRO A 59 -0.85 -10.92 19.43
CA PRO A 59 -1.86 -11.82 18.88
C PRO A 59 -3.07 -11.07 18.35
N GLN A 60 -3.55 -10.06 19.08
CA GLN A 60 -4.74 -9.29 18.71
C GLN A 60 -4.56 -8.54 17.39
N ILE A 61 -3.39 -7.89 17.21
CA ILE A 61 -3.03 -7.18 15.98
C ILE A 61 -2.96 -8.15 14.80
N VAL A 62 -2.34 -9.32 15.00
CA VAL A 62 -2.21 -10.35 13.95
C VAL A 62 -3.57 -10.92 13.57
N THR A 63 -4.39 -11.33 14.54
CA THR A 63 -5.73 -11.90 14.29
C THR A 63 -6.70 -10.90 13.67
N LEU A 64 -6.46 -9.60 13.82
CA LEU A 64 -7.27 -8.56 13.18
C LEU A 64 -6.80 -8.28 11.75
N PHE A 65 -5.52 -7.93 11.58
CA PHE A 65 -5.04 -7.40 10.31
C PHE A 65 -4.66 -8.45 9.28
N PHE A 66 -4.24 -9.65 9.68
CA PHE A 66 -3.94 -10.70 8.70
C PHE A 66 -5.20 -11.12 7.94
N PRO A 67 -6.32 -11.46 8.61
CA PRO A 67 -7.57 -11.77 7.91
C PRO A 67 -8.12 -10.58 7.12
N LEU A 68 -8.00 -9.34 7.63
CA LEU A 68 -8.42 -8.15 6.89
C LEU A 68 -7.70 -8.02 5.55
N TRP A 69 -6.36 -8.11 5.54
CA TRP A 69 -5.58 -8.06 4.31
C TRP A 69 -5.85 -9.25 3.38
N GLY A 70 -6.12 -10.43 3.94
CA GLY A 70 -6.57 -11.60 3.19
C GLY A 70 -7.89 -11.34 2.47
N ALA A 71 -8.91 -10.86 3.19
CA ALA A 71 -10.21 -10.53 2.63
C ALA A 71 -10.12 -9.44 1.57
N LEU A 72 -9.36 -8.36 1.83
CA LEU A 72 -9.13 -7.30 0.85
C LEU A 72 -8.47 -7.84 -0.42
N SER A 73 -7.50 -8.75 -0.30
CA SER A 73 -6.84 -9.36 -1.45
C SER A 73 -7.79 -10.27 -2.25
N MET A 74 -8.68 -11.01 -1.58
CA MET A 74 -9.71 -11.81 -2.25
C MET A 74 -10.71 -10.94 -3.01
N ILE A 75 -11.18 -9.85 -2.38
CA ILE A 75 -12.08 -8.87 -3.03
C ILE A 75 -11.39 -8.23 -4.23
N ALA A 76 -10.09 -7.92 -4.11
CA ALA A 76 -9.28 -7.42 -5.20
C ALA A 76 -9.23 -8.43 -6.36
N GLY A 77 -9.03 -9.72 -6.06
CA GLY A 77 -9.04 -10.80 -7.03
C GLY A 77 -10.38 -10.94 -7.76
N ALA A 78 -11.49 -10.96 -7.02
CA ALA A 78 -12.83 -10.99 -7.58
C ALA A 78 -13.10 -9.77 -8.48
N THR A 79 -12.64 -8.59 -8.06
CA THR A 79 -12.78 -7.34 -8.82
C THR A 79 -11.98 -7.42 -10.13
N LEU A 80 -10.74 -7.94 -10.11
CA LEU A 80 -9.94 -8.14 -11.32
C LEU A 80 -10.65 -9.03 -12.34
N LEU A 81 -11.34 -10.08 -11.87
CA LEU A 81 -12.13 -10.95 -12.74
C LEU A 81 -13.39 -10.25 -13.26
N ALA A 82 -14.06 -9.45 -12.44
CA ALA A 82 -15.27 -8.73 -12.85
C ALA A 82 -15.00 -7.68 -13.95
N ILE A 83 -13.81 -7.09 -13.99
CA ILE A 83 -13.46 -6.02 -14.95
C ILE A 83 -12.72 -6.50 -16.20
N ILE A 84 -12.60 -7.82 -16.44
CA ILE A 84 -11.86 -8.37 -17.59
C ILE A 84 -12.36 -7.79 -18.91
N LEU A 85 -13.68 -7.73 -19.11
CA LEU A 85 -14.27 -7.27 -20.37
C LEU A 85 -14.00 -5.77 -20.62
N PRO A 86 -14.28 -4.85 -19.67
CA PRO A 86 -13.85 -3.46 -19.77
C PRO A 86 -12.35 -3.29 -20.01
N LEU A 87 -11.51 -4.09 -19.34
CA LEU A 87 -10.06 -4.05 -19.50
C LEU A 87 -9.63 -4.48 -20.92
N TYR A 88 -10.24 -5.53 -21.46
CA TYR A 88 -10.01 -6.02 -22.82
C TYR A 88 -10.49 -5.02 -23.89
N ARG A 89 -11.60 -4.31 -23.63
CA ARG A 89 -12.07 -3.20 -24.48
C ARG A 89 -11.12 -2.00 -24.46
N GLY A 90 -10.27 -1.90 -23.44
CA GLY A 90 -9.30 -0.82 -23.29
C GLY A 90 -9.87 0.39 -22.56
N GLU A 91 -10.90 0.18 -21.74
CA GLU A 91 -11.50 1.25 -20.97
C GLU A 91 -10.50 1.76 -19.92
N ARG A 92 -10.20 3.07 -19.95
CA ARG A 92 -9.13 3.68 -19.14
C ARG A 92 -9.35 3.46 -17.63
N TRP A 93 -10.60 3.53 -17.18
CA TRP A 93 -10.96 3.33 -15.76
C TRP A 93 -10.68 1.89 -15.31
N ALA A 94 -10.93 0.89 -16.16
CA ALA A 94 -10.75 -0.52 -15.82
C ALA A 94 -9.28 -0.84 -15.56
N ARG A 95 -8.38 -0.28 -16.38
CA ARG A 95 -6.93 -0.40 -16.15
C ARG A 95 -6.51 0.22 -14.82
N ALA A 96 -7.03 1.41 -14.50
CA ALA A 96 -6.74 2.08 -13.24
C ALA A 96 -7.22 1.27 -12.02
N VAL A 97 -8.44 0.73 -12.09
CA VAL A 97 -8.96 -0.19 -11.06
C VAL A 97 -8.08 -1.42 -10.95
N ALA A 98 -7.69 -2.04 -12.06
CA ALA A 98 -6.84 -3.22 -12.06
C ALA A 98 -5.48 -2.97 -11.38
N ILE A 99 -4.87 -1.81 -11.64
CA ILE A 99 -3.64 -1.37 -10.96
C ILE A 99 -3.89 -1.23 -9.45
N GLY A 100 -4.95 -0.57 -9.02
CA GLY A 100 -5.29 -0.44 -7.60
C GLY A 100 -5.51 -1.79 -6.92
N MET A 101 -6.24 -2.71 -7.56
CA MET A 101 -6.50 -4.04 -7.03
C MET A 101 -5.22 -4.89 -6.93
N ALA A 102 -4.34 -4.81 -7.92
CA ALA A 102 -3.04 -5.50 -7.88
C ALA A 102 -2.09 -4.96 -6.79
N ALA A 103 -2.25 -3.70 -6.39
CA ALA A 103 -1.46 -3.10 -5.31
C ALA A 103 -1.77 -3.73 -3.93
N ILE A 104 -3.00 -4.19 -3.70
CA ILE A 104 -3.45 -4.69 -2.39
C ILE A 104 -2.58 -5.84 -1.87
N PRO A 105 -2.44 -6.99 -2.57
CA PRO A 105 -1.58 -8.08 -2.09
C PRO A 105 -0.08 -7.71 -2.06
N ALA A 106 0.36 -6.77 -2.89
CA ALA A 106 1.74 -6.26 -2.82
C ALA A 106 2.01 -5.53 -1.51
N ILE A 107 1.12 -4.60 -1.14
CA ILE A 107 1.18 -3.85 0.12
C ILE A 107 1.03 -4.80 1.32
N ALA A 108 0.10 -5.76 1.22
CA ALA A 108 -0.09 -6.77 2.26
C ALA A 108 1.17 -7.63 2.48
N GLY A 109 1.79 -8.14 1.42
CA GLY A 109 3.04 -8.89 1.51
C GLY A 109 4.16 -8.08 2.15
N ALA A 110 4.30 -6.80 1.77
CA ALA A 110 5.26 -5.91 2.42
C ALA A 110 4.94 -5.68 3.90
N TYR A 111 3.66 -5.52 4.29
CA TYR A 111 3.24 -5.44 5.70
C TYR A 111 3.57 -6.73 6.47
N LEU A 112 3.27 -7.91 5.91
CA LEU A 112 3.51 -9.21 6.53
C LEU A 112 5.00 -9.47 6.82
N SER A 113 5.90 -8.82 6.09
CA SER A 113 7.35 -8.95 6.29
C SER A 113 7.78 -8.65 7.73
N GLY A 114 7.22 -7.61 8.36
CA GLY A 114 7.60 -7.20 9.72
C GLY A 114 7.31 -8.29 10.76
N PRO A 115 6.05 -8.70 10.93
CA PRO A 115 5.69 -9.78 11.87
C PRO A 115 6.38 -11.10 11.54
N ILE A 116 6.51 -11.48 10.27
CA ILE A 116 7.13 -12.76 9.89
C ILE A 116 8.62 -12.75 10.20
N VAL A 117 9.36 -11.71 9.82
CA VAL A 117 10.81 -11.62 10.13
C VAL A 117 11.04 -11.62 11.63
N TYR A 118 10.15 -10.98 12.40
CA TYR A 118 10.31 -10.86 13.85
C TYR A 118 9.91 -12.13 14.62
N PHE A 119 8.81 -12.80 14.25
CA PHE A 119 8.25 -13.93 15.00
C PHE A 119 8.47 -15.29 14.34
N ALA A 120 8.58 -15.35 13.01
CA ALA A 120 8.52 -16.59 12.25
C ALA A 120 9.45 -16.56 11.02
N LYS A 121 10.76 -16.34 11.23
CA LYS A 121 11.74 -16.17 10.15
C LYS A 121 11.71 -17.26 9.07
N ASN A 122 11.41 -18.51 9.43
CA ASN A 122 11.30 -19.62 8.47
C ASN A 122 10.11 -19.48 7.51
N ALA A 123 9.11 -18.67 7.85
CA ALA A 123 7.96 -18.34 7.01
C ALA A 123 8.19 -17.15 6.07
N MET A 124 9.41 -16.59 5.99
CA MET A 124 9.75 -15.50 5.06
C MET A 124 9.28 -15.73 3.60
N PRO A 125 9.37 -16.94 3.01
CA PRO A 125 8.90 -17.16 1.65
C PRO A 125 7.42 -16.80 1.44
N LEU A 126 6.58 -16.90 2.47
CA LEU A 126 5.14 -16.63 2.37
C LEU A 126 4.85 -15.19 1.95
N PHE A 127 5.46 -14.21 2.61
CA PHE A 127 5.20 -12.81 2.27
C PHE A 127 5.84 -12.41 0.94
N LEU A 128 6.96 -13.03 0.56
CA LEU A 128 7.59 -12.81 -0.73
C LEU A 128 6.68 -13.27 -1.86
N VAL A 129 6.13 -14.49 -1.76
CA VAL A 129 5.17 -15.01 -2.76
C VAL A 129 3.93 -14.12 -2.83
N LEU A 130 3.34 -13.75 -1.69
CA LEU A 130 2.19 -12.85 -1.65
C LEU A 130 2.49 -11.50 -2.32
N MET A 131 3.64 -10.91 -2.00
CA MET A 131 4.07 -9.64 -2.56
C MET A 131 4.26 -9.75 -4.08
N THR A 132 4.86 -10.83 -4.58
CA THR A 132 5.04 -11.07 -6.02
C THR A 132 3.71 -11.25 -6.76
N ILE A 133 2.73 -11.94 -6.15
CA ILE A 133 1.37 -12.08 -6.72
C ILE A 133 0.73 -10.70 -6.97
N GLY A 134 1.03 -9.69 -6.14
CA GLY A 134 0.59 -8.32 -6.39
C GLY A 134 1.51 -7.53 -7.32
N LEU A 135 2.82 -7.52 -7.06
CA LEU A 135 3.78 -6.64 -7.75
C LEU A 135 3.90 -6.91 -9.24
N VAL A 136 3.90 -8.18 -9.66
CA VAL A 136 4.03 -8.54 -11.07
C VAL A 136 2.86 -7.99 -11.88
N PRO A 137 1.58 -8.34 -11.58
CA PRO A 137 0.46 -7.76 -12.32
C PRO A 137 0.38 -6.25 -12.13
N TYR A 138 0.70 -5.71 -10.96
CA TYR A 138 0.70 -4.26 -10.71
C TYR A 138 1.59 -3.50 -11.70
N PHE A 139 2.86 -3.89 -11.83
CA PHE A 139 3.79 -3.20 -12.72
C PHE A 139 3.58 -3.53 -14.19
N VAL A 140 3.13 -4.74 -14.52
CA VAL A 140 2.70 -5.04 -15.89
C VAL A 140 1.55 -4.10 -16.27
N LEU A 141 0.46 -4.07 -15.50
CA LEU A 141 -0.68 -3.20 -15.78
C LEU A 141 -0.32 -1.71 -15.79
N LEU A 142 0.60 -1.27 -14.93
CA LEU A 142 1.03 0.14 -14.87
C LEU A 142 1.90 0.55 -16.07
N LEU A 143 2.87 -0.27 -16.45
CA LEU A 143 3.94 0.11 -17.38
C LEU A 143 3.75 -0.42 -18.82
N TRP A 144 2.77 -1.29 -19.04
CA TRP A 144 2.51 -1.86 -20.36
C TRP A 144 2.01 -0.82 -21.37
N GLY A 145 2.34 -1.03 -22.65
CA GLY A 145 2.00 -0.15 -23.78
C GLY A 145 3.14 0.80 -24.21
N ARG A 146 2.80 1.78 -25.06
CA ARG A 146 3.76 2.73 -25.67
C ARG A 146 3.87 4.05 -24.89
N ALA A 147 4.93 4.18 -24.09
CA ALA A 147 5.35 5.43 -23.45
C ALA A 147 6.86 5.52 -23.49
N SER A 148 7.40 6.74 -23.36
CA SER A 148 8.84 6.97 -23.28
C SER A 148 9.43 6.21 -22.08
N VAL A 149 10.69 5.79 -22.20
CA VAL A 149 11.41 5.12 -21.10
C VAL A 149 11.40 5.97 -19.84
N GLY A 150 11.61 7.29 -19.97
CA GLY A 150 11.58 8.22 -18.84
C GLY A 150 10.22 8.25 -18.10
N GLU A 151 9.10 8.23 -18.83
CA GLU A 151 7.77 8.16 -18.19
C GLU A 151 7.57 6.81 -17.45
N LYS A 152 8.01 5.70 -18.05
CA LYS A 152 7.90 4.38 -17.42
C LYS A 152 8.74 4.29 -16.15
N VAL A 153 9.97 4.78 -16.20
CA VAL A 153 10.88 4.81 -15.04
C VAL A 153 10.31 5.71 -13.93
N GLY A 154 9.84 6.91 -14.28
CA GLY A 154 9.21 7.81 -13.32
C GLY A 154 7.97 7.20 -12.66
N ASN A 155 7.10 6.56 -13.45
CA ASN A 155 5.92 5.88 -12.93
C ASN A 155 6.30 4.68 -12.07
N PHE A 156 7.30 3.90 -12.47
CA PHE A 156 7.79 2.78 -11.67
C PHE A 156 8.18 3.23 -10.27
N PHE A 157 9.05 4.25 -10.16
CA PHE A 157 9.51 4.73 -8.85
C PHE A 157 8.41 5.41 -8.03
N LEU A 158 7.55 6.22 -8.66
CA LEU A 158 6.43 6.86 -7.94
C LEU A 158 5.49 5.80 -7.35
N PHE A 159 5.03 4.86 -8.17
CA PHE A 159 4.05 3.85 -7.74
C PHE A 159 4.67 2.78 -6.83
N LEU A 160 5.98 2.52 -6.95
CA LEU A 160 6.72 1.73 -5.96
C LEU A 160 6.76 2.45 -4.62
N ALA A 161 7.16 3.72 -4.61
CA ALA A 161 7.30 4.51 -3.39
C ALA A 161 5.94 4.67 -2.66
N LEU A 162 4.84 4.87 -3.38
CA LEU A 162 3.49 4.90 -2.80
C LEU A 162 3.13 3.59 -2.10
N GLY A 163 3.38 2.44 -2.74
CA GLY A 163 3.13 1.12 -2.16
C GLY A 163 4.00 0.84 -0.93
N VAL A 164 5.29 1.17 -1.01
CA VAL A 164 6.24 1.03 0.11
C VAL A 164 5.82 1.92 1.27
N THR A 165 5.46 3.18 1.01
CA THR A 165 4.97 4.13 2.03
C THR A 165 3.73 3.60 2.72
N ALA A 166 2.76 3.08 1.97
CA ALA A 166 1.53 2.52 2.51
C ALA A 166 1.83 1.31 3.42
N ALA A 167 2.65 0.36 2.95
CA ALA A 167 2.96 -0.85 3.71
C ALA A 167 3.72 -0.56 5.00
N TRP A 168 4.78 0.25 4.94
CA TRP A 168 5.59 0.60 6.10
C TRP A 168 4.81 1.40 7.12
N SER A 169 4.04 2.39 6.67
CA SER A 169 3.28 3.23 7.60
C SER A 169 2.13 2.46 8.24
N PHE A 170 1.53 1.52 7.51
CA PHE A 170 0.57 0.58 8.09
C PHE A 170 1.21 -0.30 9.17
N SER A 171 2.38 -0.87 8.87
CA SER A 171 3.15 -1.70 9.81
C SER A 171 3.56 -0.92 11.07
N ASN A 172 4.03 0.31 10.92
CA ASN A 172 4.42 1.20 12.02
C ASN A 172 3.23 1.52 12.92
N ALA A 173 2.10 1.92 12.33
CA ALA A 173 0.91 2.23 13.10
C ALA A 173 0.29 0.97 13.75
N GLY A 174 0.35 -0.20 13.11
CA GLY A 174 -0.04 -1.47 13.74
C GLY A 174 0.87 -1.85 14.92
N SER A 175 2.19 -1.65 14.78
CA SER A 175 3.16 -1.87 15.87
C SER A 175 2.97 -0.88 17.01
N SER A 176 2.66 0.37 16.68
CA SER A 176 2.34 1.41 17.66
C SER A 176 1.06 1.10 18.42
N LEU A 177 0.02 0.64 17.71
CA LEU A 177 -1.23 0.19 18.32
C LEU A 177 -1.01 -1.01 19.25
N ARG A 178 -0.14 -1.96 18.88
CA ARG A 178 0.26 -3.06 19.76
C ARG A 178 0.84 -2.55 21.08
N ILE A 179 1.78 -1.62 21.00
CA ILE A 179 2.45 -1.05 22.17
C ILE A 179 1.43 -0.28 23.02
N LEU A 180 0.58 0.51 22.37
CA LEU A 180 -0.52 1.24 23.00
C LEU A 180 -1.42 0.32 23.83
N MET A 181 -1.88 -0.78 23.23
CA MET A 181 -2.75 -1.77 23.87
C MET A 181 -2.05 -2.57 24.99
N SER A 182 -0.72 -2.56 25.01
CA SER A 182 0.07 -3.26 26.02
C SER A 182 0.44 -2.40 27.22
N ARG A 183 0.22 -1.08 27.14
CA ARG A 183 0.54 -0.13 28.22
C ARG A 183 -0.61 0.02 29.21
N THR A 184 -0.23 0.22 30.47
CA THR A 184 -1.15 0.55 31.57
C THR A 184 -1.05 2.02 32.03
N ASP A 185 -0.03 2.76 31.56
CA ASP A 185 0.16 4.18 31.85
C ASP A 185 -0.28 5.05 30.67
N PHE A 186 -1.19 5.99 30.96
CA PHE A 186 -1.84 6.89 29.99
C PHE A 186 -1.18 8.28 29.87
N SER A 187 -0.15 8.58 30.66
CA SER A 187 0.46 9.91 30.72
C SER A 187 1.21 10.32 29.42
N ALA A 188 1.70 9.34 28.64
CA ALA A 188 2.37 9.56 27.35
C ALA A 188 1.53 9.12 26.13
N LEU A 189 0.23 8.87 26.30
CA LEU A 189 -0.61 8.20 25.30
C LEU A 189 -1.07 9.12 24.14
N TYR A 190 -1.09 10.44 24.36
CA TYR A 190 -1.69 11.39 23.41
C TYR A 190 -1.04 11.38 22.03
N VAL A 191 0.28 11.15 21.97
CA VAL A 191 1.03 11.07 20.72
C VAL A 191 0.65 9.82 19.91
N PHE A 192 0.38 8.69 20.59
CA PHE A 192 -0.11 7.47 19.93
C PHE A 192 -1.57 7.59 19.49
N LEU A 193 -2.41 8.17 20.35
CA LEU A 193 -3.84 8.36 20.10
C LEU A 193 -4.09 9.22 18.86
N LEU A 194 -3.18 10.14 18.54
CA LEU A 194 -3.26 10.94 17.32
C LEU A 194 -2.41 10.35 16.17
N GLY A 195 -1.19 9.89 16.46
CA GLY A 195 -0.25 9.39 15.45
C GLY A 195 -0.76 8.14 14.71
N VAL A 196 -1.35 7.18 15.43
CA VAL A 196 -1.87 5.95 14.83
C VAL A 196 -3.04 6.23 13.87
N PRO A 197 -4.11 6.92 14.27
CA PRO A 197 -5.22 7.22 13.35
C PRO A 197 -4.80 8.08 12.17
N VAL A 198 -3.96 9.10 12.39
CA VAL A 198 -3.49 9.98 11.31
C VAL A 198 -2.68 9.19 10.27
N ALA A 199 -1.78 8.31 10.72
CA ALA A 199 -1.04 7.42 9.81
C ALA A 199 -1.97 6.45 9.08
N MET A 200 -2.91 5.81 9.77
CA MET A 200 -3.86 4.85 9.18
C MET A 200 -4.77 5.49 8.13
N ILE A 201 -5.35 6.65 8.42
CA ILE A 201 -6.17 7.41 7.48
C ILE A 201 -5.32 7.83 6.28
N GLY A 202 -4.09 8.27 6.51
CA GLY A 202 -3.14 8.59 5.45
C GLY A 202 -2.84 7.39 4.54
N VAL A 203 -2.62 6.20 5.12
CA VAL A 203 -2.42 4.95 4.36
C VAL A 203 -3.63 4.65 3.48
N ILE A 204 -4.86 4.75 4.03
CA ILE A 204 -6.09 4.53 3.27
C ILE A 204 -6.17 5.52 2.10
N ALA A 205 -5.90 6.80 2.35
CA ALA A 205 -5.90 7.83 1.30
C ALA A 205 -4.85 7.56 0.21
N VAL A 206 -3.65 7.07 0.57
CA VAL A 206 -2.63 6.64 -0.40
C VAL A 206 -3.11 5.43 -1.22
N ILE A 207 -3.63 4.39 -0.57
CA ILE A 207 -4.12 3.17 -1.23
C ILE A 207 -5.24 3.50 -2.22
N VAL A 208 -6.22 4.31 -1.80
CA VAL A 208 -7.30 4.79 -2.66
C VAL A 208 -6.76 5.74 -3.73
N GLY A 209 -5.74 6.54 -3.43
CA GLY A 209 -5.08 7.43 -4.38
C GLY A 209 -4.44 6.70 -5.57
N ILE A 210 -3.87 5.51 -5.36
CA ILE A 210 -3.16 4.73 -6.41
C ILE A 210 -3.99 4.57 -7.71
N PRO A 211 -5.20 3.97 -7.71
CA PRO A 211 -5.98 3.81 -8.93
C PRO A 211 -6.35 5.15 -9.56
N PHE A 212 -6.76 6.15 -8.77
CA PHE A 212 -7.12 7.47 -9.30
C PHE A 212 -5.94 8.23 -9.88
N LEU A 213 -4.75 8.07 -9.29
CA LEU A 213 -3.51 8.65 -9.78
C LEU A 213 -3.02 7.93 -11.04
N ALA A 214 -3.19 6.60 -11.11
CA ALA A 214 -2.92 5.83 -12.32
C ALA A 214 -3.79 6.31 -13.48
N ALA A 215 -5.07 6.60 -13.21
CA ALA A 215 -6.01 7.22 -14.14
C ALA A 215 -5.70 8.71 -14.47
N ARG A 216 -4.68 9.31 -13.86
CA ARG A 216 -4.30 10.72 -14.04
C ARG A 216 -5.43 11.69 -13.73
N THR A 217 -6.17 11.42 -12.66
CA THR A 217 -7.23 12.32 -12.21
C THR A 217 -6.71 13.32 -11.19
N ARG A 218 -7.32 14.51 -11.14
CA ARG A 218 -7.02 15.52 -10.11
C ARG A 218 -7.32 15.01 -8.70
N ALA A 219 -8.39 14.21 -8.55
CA ALA A 219 -8.73 13.56 -7.29
C ALA A 219 -7.61 12.62 -6.82
N GLY A 220 -7.05 11.80 -7.71
CA GLY A 220 -5.96 10.89 -7.37
C GLY A 220 -4.70 11.61 -6.92
N TRP A 221 -4.39 12.75 -7.54
CA TRP A 221 -3.27 13.59 -7.12
C TRP A 221 -3.48 14.16 -5.71
N TRP A 222 -4.65 14.75 -5.43
CA TRP A 222 -4.95 15.29 -4.09
C TRP A 222 -5.04 14.21 -3.02
N LEU A 223 -5.68 13.06 -3.31
CA LEU A 223 -5.72 11.93 -2.38
C LEU A 223 -4.33 11.43 -2.04
N SER A 224 -3.45 11.32 -3.04
CA SER A 224 -2.07 10.91 -2.82
C SER A 224 -1.28 11.96 -2.02
N LEU A 225 -1.43 13.25 -2.35
CA LEU A 225 -0.76 14.33 -1.62
C LEU A 225 -1.20 14.37 -0.15
N VAL A 226 -2.50 14.45 0.09
CA VAL A 226 -3.06 14.50 1.45
C VAL A 226 -2.69 13.24 2.22
N GLY A 227 -2.84 12.06 1.60
CA GLY A 227 -2.45 10.79 2.22
C GLY A 227 -0.98 10.75 2.61
N LEU A 228 -0.07 11.18 1.73
CA LEU A 228 1.36 11.24 2.02
C LEU A 228 1.71 12.25 3.12
N LEU A 229 1.06 13.42 3.14
CA LEU A 229 1.23 14.40 4.21
C LEU A 229 0.74 13.85 5.56
N SER A 230 -0.43 13.22 5.59
CA SER A 230 -0.97 12.56 6.77
C SER A 230 -0.07 11.42 7.25
N VAL A 231 0.42 10.56 6.35
CA VAL A 231 1.38 9.51 6.69
C VAL A 231 2.67 10.08 7.29
N THR A 232 3.19 11.16 6.71
CA THR A 232 4.41 11.82 7.20
C THR A 232 4.18 12.37 8.60
N LEU A 233 3.09 13.12 8.81
CA LEU A 233 2.73 13.68 10.11
C LEU A 233 2.50 12.58 11.15
N GLY A 234 1.76 11.53 10.79
CA GLY A 234 1.51 10.38 11.66
C GLY A 234 2.81 9.70 12.10
N ASN A 235 3.72 9.41 11.17
CA ASN A 235 5.02 8.83 11.50
C ASN A 235 5.89 9.77 12.35
N ILE A 236 5.87 11.10 12.10
CA ILE A 236 6.58 12.06 12.96
C ILE A 236 6.02 12.06 14.38
N LEU A 237 4.70 12.04 14.54
CA LEU A 237 4.09 11.91 15.86
C LEU A 237 4.56 10.61 16.53
N LEU A 238 4.49 9.47 15.84
CA LEU A 238 4.98 8.20 16.36
C LEU A 238 6.46 8.25 16.76
N TYR A 239 7.31 8.97 16.02
CA TYR A 239 8.71 9.22 16.40
C TYR A 239 8.83 9.97 17.73
N LEU A 240 8.06 11.05 17.90
CA LEU A 240 8.07 11.89 19.09
C LEU A 240 7.54 11.19 20.35
N SER A 241 6.89 10.03 20.21
CA SER A 241 6.44 9.23 21.34
C SER A 241 7.57 8.64 22.20
N GLY A 242 8.81 8.70 21.71
CA GLY A 242 9.99 8.30 22.48
C GLY A 242 10.17 6.77 22.62
N LEU A 243 9.55 5.95 21.76
CA LEU A 243 9.84 4.52 21.73
C LEU A 243 11.27 4.27 21.21
N THR A 244 12.06 3.59 22.02
CA THR A 244 13.52 3.52 21.90
C THR A 244 14.04 2.23 21.26
N SER A 245 13.18 1.30 20.81
CA SER A 245 13.69 0.12 20.11
C SER A 245 14.25 0.51 18.72
N PRO A 246 15.51 0.20 18.41
CA PRO A 246 16.15 0.59 17.16
C PRO A 246 15.37 0.14 15.91
N GLU A 247 14.71 -1.02 15.97
CA GLU A 247 13.94 -1.57 14.86
C GLU A 247 12.68 -0.74 14.57
N PHE A 248 12.03 -0.23 15.62
CA PHE A 248 10.85 0.60 15.49
C PHE A 248 11.22 2.01 15.00
N LEU A 249 12.33 2.56 15.50
CA LEU A 249 12.87 3.83 15.05
C LEU A 249 13.25 3.79 13.56
N LEU A 250 13.92 2.72 13.14
CA LEU A 250 14.27 2.48 11.74
C LEU A 250 13.02 2.42 10.86
N GLY A 251 11.97 1.70 11.32
CA GLY A 251 10.71 1.62 10.60
C GLY A 251 10.03 2.97 10.41
N ILE A 252 10.00 3.81 11.45
CA ILE A 252 9.46 5.17 11.38
C ILE A 252 10.26 6.05 10.42
N ILE A 253 11.60 6.02 10.52
CA ILE A 253 12.49 6.78 9.64
C ILE A 253 12.26 6.37 8.18
N LEU A 254 12.22 5.07 7.89
CA LEU A 254 11.94 4.58 6.54
C LEU A 254 10.56 5.03 6.06
N GLY A 255 9.54 5.00 6.93
CA GLY A 255 8.20 5.53 6.61
C GLY A 255 8.22 6.99 6.18
N VAL A 256 8.93 7.85 6.92
CA VAL A 256 9.09 9.28 6.59
C VAL A 256 9.93 9.47 5.32
N VAL A 257 11.03 8.75 5.17
CA VAL A 257 11.90 8.85 3.98
C VAL A 257 11.11 8.48 2.73
N PHE A 258 10.39 7.36 2.73
CA PHE A 258 9.60 6.94 1.57
C PHE A 258 8.40 7.84 1.31
N SER A 259 7.76 8.41 2.35
CA SER A 259 6.69 9.38 2.15
C SER A 259 7.20 10.67 1.51
N VAL A 260 8.37 11.17 1.94
CA VAL A 260 9.04 12.34 1.33
C VAL A 260 9.48 12.05 -0.09
N VAL A 261 10.10 10.89 -0.37
CA VAL A 261 10.45 10.47 -1.73
C VAL A 261 9.20 10.42 -2.63
N SER A 262 8.10 9.85 -2.12
CA SER A 262 6.83 9.80 -2.85
C SER A 262 6.28 11.20 -3.12
N LEU A 263 6.35 12.12 -2.17
CA LEU A 263 5.96 13.53 -2.32
C LEU A 263 6.81 14.21 -3.40
N THR A 264 8.14 14.07 -3.33
CA THR A 264 9.05 14.65 -4.33
C THR A 264 8.71 14.14 -5.72
N LEU A 265 8.53 12.83 -5.90
CA LEU A 265 8.17 12.24 -7.20
C LEU A 265 6.78 12.70 -7.67
N LEU A 266 5.82 12.87 -6.77
CA LEU A 266 4.47 13.37 -7.06
C LEU A 266 4.49 14.85 -7.50
N LEU A 267 5.45 15.64 -7.03
CA LEU A 267 5.61 17.05 -7.39
C LEU A 267 6.36 17.25 -8.71
N VAL A 268 7.08 16.24 -9.22
CA VAL A 268 7.72 16.31 -10.54
C VAL A 268 6.64 16.33 -11.64
N PRO A 269 6.49 17.40 -12.43
CA PRO A 269 5.36 17.57 -13.35
C PRO A 269 5.24 16.46 -14.42
N LYS A 270 6.39 15.90 -14.84
CA LYS A 270 6.46 14.80 -15.82
C LYS A 270 6.04 13.44 -15.23
N ILE A 271 6.04 13.31 -13.90
CA ILE A 271 5.83 12.04 -13.19
C ILE A 271 4.49 12.04 -12.45
N GLY A 272 4.26 12.99 -11.52
CA GLY A 272 3.02 13.10 -10.76
C GLY A 272 1.84 13.70 -11.54
N GLY A 273 2.11 14.29 -12.70
CA GLY A 273 1.12 14.82 -13.63
C GLY A 273 1.05 16.34 -13.66
N ARG A 274 0.78 16.91 -14.85
CA ARG A 274 0.65 18.35 -15.12
C ARG A 274 -0.63 19.00 -14.53
N LEU A 275 -1.25 18.40 -13.52
CA LEU A 275 -2.58 18.82 -13.04
C LEU A 275 -2.54 19.89 -11.93
N GLY A 276 -1.35 20.22 -11.43
CA GLY A 276 -1.17 21.32 -10.46
C GLY A 276 -1.15 22.72 -11.08
N CYS A 277 -0.92 22.85 -12.40
CA CYS A 277 -0.74 24.15 -13.06
C CYS A 277 -1.69 24.41 -14.24
N ALA A 278 -2.45 23.43 -14.70
CA ALA A 278 -3.32 23.57 -15.88
C ALA A 278 -4.80 23.71 -15.49
N SER A 279 -5.20 24.82 -14.85
CA SER A 279 -6.58 25.37 -14.95
C SER A 279 -6.82 26.68 -14.16
N ILE A 280 -5.89 27.64 -14.16
CA ILE A 280 -6.29 29.04 -13.88
C ILE A 280 -6.77 29.73 -15.16
N ASP A 281 -6.40 29.23 -16.34
CA ASP A 281 -6.72 29.89 -17.62
C ASP A 281 -8.04 29.45 -18.30
N ALA A 282 -8.89 28.65 -17.65
CA ALA A 282 -10.17 28.24 -18.24
C ALA A 282 -11.39 29.05 -17.73
N LYS A 283 -11.17 30.10 -16.93
CA LYS A 283 -12.25 31.01 -16.50
C LYS A 283 -12.50 32.19 -17.44
N SER A 284 -11.80 32.30 -18.57
CA SER A 284 -12.04 33.33 -19.60
C SER A 284 -12.91 32.86 -20.77
N ALA A 285 -13.34 31.59 -20.82
CA ALA A 285 -14.07 31.05 -21.98
C ALA A 285 -15.57 30.75 -21.74
N LEU A 286 -16.13 31.14 -20.58
CA LEU A 286 -17.56 30.93 -20.26
C LEU A 286 -18.39 32.21 -20.15
N PHE A 287 -17.85 33.33 -20.62
CA PHE A 287 -18.63 34.54 -20.90
C PHE A 287 -18.36 34.97 -22.33
N HIS A 288 -18.96 34.31 -23.31
CA HIS A 288 -19.42 34.92 -24.56
C HIS A 288 -20.27 33.89 -25.32
N THR A 289 -21.53 34.31 -25.56
CA THR A 289 -22.58 33.76 -26.43
C THR A 289 -23.17 32.39 -26.09
#